data_AF-A0A1U7JC10-F1
#
_entry.id   AF-A0A1U7JC10-F1
#
_cell.length_a   1.000
_cell.length_b   1.000
_cell.length_c   1.000
_cell.angle_alpha   90.00
_cell.angle_beta   90.00
_cell.angle_gamma   90.00
#
_symmetry.space_group_name_H-M   'P 1'
#
loop_
_entity.id
_entity.type
_entity.pdbx_description
1 polymer ?
#
loop_
_entity_poly.entity_id
_entity_poly.type
_entity_poly.pdbx_seq_one_letter_code
_entity_poly.pdbx_strand_id
1 'polypeptide(L)'
;MIFEGAHGWSNYSKIPALEYLYLEDSYVLGIVSTDDTIEFKMEFVLIQDHPLYCDPQPGEQYCYKRGRLKFANIQNVREFLRTNSRAVDATGEVDFGNIDSFVSQKQRYVLEGEWGKLDIESDEPSVTYI
;
A
#
# COMPACT_ATOMS: atom_id res chain seq x y z
N MET A 1 5.64 -5.43 -15.83
CA MET A 1 7.00 -4.98 -16.21
C MET A 1 7.91 -5.38 -15.06
N ILE A 2 8.76 -6.39 -15.25
CA ILE A 2 9.53 -6.99 -14.15
C ILE A 2 10.78 -6.13 -13.95
N PHE A 3 10.88 -5.41 -12.83
CA PHE A 3 12.07 -4.67 -12.42
C PHE A 3 13.11 -5.57 -11.72
N GLU A 4 13.26 -6.82 -12.16
CA GLU A 4 14.42 -7.63 -11.75
C GLU A 4 15.57 -7.34 -12.71
N GLY A 5 16.51 -6.49 -12.27
CA GLY A 5 17.76 -6.25 -13.00
C GLY A 5 18.26 -4.81 -13.06
N ALA A 6 17.47 -3.81 -12.65
CA ALA A 6 17.98 -2.45 -12.48
C ALA A 6 18.62 -2.33 -11.09
N HIS A 7 19.95 -2.31 -11.01
CA HIS A 7 20.72 -2.30 -9.76
C HIS A 7 20.12 -1.37 -8.70
N GLY A 8 19.56 -1.96 -7.63
CA GLY A 8 19.17 -1.27 -6.40
C GLY A 8 17.68 -1.14 -6.10
N TRP A 9 16.77 -1.63 -6.94
CA TRP A 9 15.34 -1.74 -6.57
C TRP A 9 15.04 -3.05 -5.85
N SER A 10 14.14 -3.02 -4.89
CA SER A 10 13.65 -4.18 -4.12
C SER A 10 12.14 -4.13 -3.99
N ASN A 11 11.49 -5.29 -3.88
CA ASN A 11 10.06 -5.36 -3.57
C ASN A 11 9.80 -4.83 -2.14
N TYR A 12 8.60 -4.27 -1.92
CA TYR A 12 8.17 -3.72 -0.64
C TYR A 12 8.30 -4.67 0.54
N SER A 13 8.23 -5.98 0.33
CA SER A 13 8.40 -7.01 1.37
C SER A 13 9.76 -6.98 2.05
N LYS A 14 10.74 -6.21 1.53
CA LYS A 14 12.03 -5.95 2.19
C LYS A 14 11.98 -4.78 3.17
N ILE A 15 10.88 -4.03 3.23
CA ILE A 15 10.65 -2.98 4.21
C ILE A 15 10.07 -3.64 5.47
N PRO A 16 10.70 -3.49 6.65
CA PRO A 16 10.27 -4.18 7.87
C PRO A 16 8.79 -3.99 8.21
N ALA A 17 8.25 -2.78 8.03
CA ALA A 17 6.84 -2.49 8.32
C ALA A 17 5.85 -3.22 7.39
N LEU A 18 6.31 -3.79 6.27
CA LEU A 18 5.48 -4.38 5.21
C LEU A 18 5.77 -5.86 4.96
N GLU A 19 6.73 -6.46 5.67
CA GLU A 19 7.28 -7.79 5.36
C GLU A 19 6.27 -8.93 5.44
N TYR A 20 5.20 -8.74 6.22
CA TYR A 20 4.12 -9.73 6.39
C TYR A 20 2.77 -9.25 5.86
N LEU A 21 2.79 -8.37 4.86
CA LEU A 21 1.61 -7.90 4.15
C LEU A 21 1.59 -8.45 2.73
N TYR A 22 0.41 -8.77 2.22
CA TYR A 22 0.20 -9.08 0.81
C TYR A 22 -0.59 -7.95 0.15
N LEU A 23 0.14 -6.95 -0.37
CA LEU A 23 -0.46 -5.71 -0.86
C LEU A 23 -1.23 -5.87 -2.17
N GLU A 24 -0.92 -6.88 -2.96
CA GLU A 24 -1.57 -7.16 -4.24
C GLU A 24 -3.01 -7.68 -4.08
N ASP A 25 -3.38 -8.20 -2.90
CA ASP A 25 -4.77 -8.56 -2.53
C ASP A 25 -5.33 -7.69 -1.37
N SER A 26 -4.59 -6.65 -0.98
CA SER A 26 -5.06 -5.63 -0.03
C SER A 26 -5.82 -4.52 -0.75
N TYR A 27 -6.79 -3.90 -0.08
CA TYR A 27 -7.63 -2.85 -0.67
C TYR A 27 -7.19 -1.45 -0.24
N VAL A 28 -7.09 -0.53 -1.21
CA VAL A 28 -6.92 0.90 -0.96
C VAL A 28 -8.28 1.53 -0.77
N LEU A 29 -8.56 1.97 0.46
CA LEU A 29 -9.83 2.60 0.84
C LEU A 29 -9.81 4.13 0.69
N GLY A 30 -8.63 4.70 0.49
CA GLY A 30 -8.46 6.12 0.22
C GLY A 30 -7.02 6.58 0.28
N ILE A 31 -6.73 7.68 -0.40
CA ILE A 31 -5.40 8.30 -0.44
C ILE A 31 -5.57 9.74 0.04
N VAL A 32 -4.80 10.13 1.06
CA VAL A 32 -4.79 11.48 1.62
C VAL A 32 -3.37 12.02 1.49
N SER A 33 -3.23 13.16 0.80
CA SER A 33 -1.95 13.84 0.63
C SER A 33 -2.00 15.20 1.35
N THR A 34 -0.92 15.53 2.04
CA THR A 34 -0.61 16.87 2.58
C THR A 34 0.79 17.26 2.11
N ASP A 35 1.23 18.48 2.38
CA ASP A 35 2.56 18.95 1.98
C ASP A 35 3.71 18.08 2.53
N ASP A 36 3.50 17.36 3.64
CA ASP A 36 4.55 16.58 4.32
C ASP A 36 4.27 15.06 4.41
N THR A 37 3.06 14.63 4.02
CA THR A 37 2.64 13.24 4.21
C THR A 37 1.77 12.73 3.09
N ILE A 38 1.97 11.47 2.71
CA ILE A 38 1.01 10.70 1.91
C ILE A 38 0.59 9.50 2.74
N GLU A 39 -0.71 9.33 2.87
CA GLU A 39 -1.30 8.25 3.64
C GLU A 39 -2.34 7.50 2.81
N PHE A 40 -2.15 6.18 2.75
CA PHE A 40 -3.14 5.26 2.25
C PHE A 40 -3.95 4.71 3.42
N LYS A 41 -5.27 4.84 3.34
CA LYS A 41 -6.19 4.06 4.16
C LYS A 41 -6.33 2.69 3.53
N MET A 42 -6.10 1.64 4.29
CA MET A 42 -5.96 0.28 3.76
C MET A 42 -6.85 -0.68 4.52
N GLU A 43 -7.31 -1.70 3.81
CA GLU A 43 -7.62 -3.01 4.40
C GLU A 43 -6.55 -3.99 3.95
N PHE A 44 -5.63 -4.30 4.85
CA PHE A 44 -4.47 -5.12 4.57
C PHE A 44 -4.82 -6.61 4.62
N VAL A 45 -4.24 -7.38 3.70
CA VAL A 45 -4.11 -8.82 3.84
C VAL A 45 -2.86 -9.12 4.66
N LEU A 46 -3.06 -9.73 5.82
CA LEU A 46 -1.98 -10.26 6.66
C LEU A 46 -1.64 -11.69 6.23
N ILE A 47 -0.35 -12.02 6.14
CA ILE A 47 0.11 -13.40 5.96
C ILE A 47 0.42 -14.07 7.31
N GLN A 48 0.58 -15.41 7.31
CA GLN A 48 0.63 -16.24 8.53
C GLN A 48 1.69 -15.81 9.56
N ASP A 49 2.81 -15.22 9.13
CA ASP A 49 3.88 -14.79 10.02
C ASP A 49 3.61 -13.42 10.68
N HIS A 50 2.56 -12.71 10.28
CA HIS A 50 2.20 -11.42 10.87
C HIS A 50 1.72 -11.60 12.32
N PRO A 51 2.18 -10.81 13.32
CA PRO A 51 1.80 -10.98 14.73
C PRO A 51 0.30 -10.84 15.04
N LEU A 52 -0.43 -10.13 14.19
CA LEU A 52 -1.88 -9.96 14.27
C LEU A 52 -2.67 -10.91 13.35
N TYR A 53 -2.01 -11.87 12.70
CA TYR A 53 -2.67 -12.83 11.83
C TYR A 53 -3.67 -13.68 12.61
N CYS A 54 -4.82 -13.93 11.99
CA CYS A 54 -5.79 -14.93 12.39
C CYS A 54 -6.29 -15.68 11.16
N ASP A 55 -6.91 -16.84 11.35
CA ASP A 55 -7.56 -17.51 10.23
C ASP A 55 -8.67 -16.62 9.62
N PRO A 56 -8.84 -16.61 8.28
CA PRO A 56 -9.91 -15.87 7.62
C PRO A 56 -11.28 -16.21 8.21
N GLN A 57 -12.17 -15.21 8.34
CA GLN A 57 -13.54 -15.49 8.78
C GLN A 57 -14.31 -16.30 7.73
N PRO A 58 -15.40 -16.98 8.09
CA PRO A 58 -16.24 -17.68 7.12
C PRO A 58 -16.71 -16.75 5.99
N GLY A 59 -16.29 -17.05 4.75
CA GLY A 59 -16.60 -16.25 3.57
C GLY A 59 -15.51 -15.26 3.16
N GLU A 60 -14.47 -15.08 3.98
CA GLU A 60 -13.27 -14.30 3.63
C GLU A 60 -12.19 -15.21 3.03
N GLN A 61 -11.42 -14.66 2.10
CA GLN A 61 -10.28 -15.35 1.50
C GLN A 61 -9.01 -15.22 2.36
N TYR A 62 -8.87 -14.11 3.09
CA TYR A 62 -7.66 -13.74 3.82
C TYR A 62 -7.95 -13.19 5.21
N CYS A 63 -6.89 -13.06 6.01
CA CYS A 63 -6.92 -12.30 7.25
C CYS A 63 -6.88 -10.80 6.93
N TYR A 64 -8.04 -10.15 6.89
CA TYR A 64 -8.14 -8.72 6.62
C TYR A 64 -7.96 -7.88 7.90
N LYS A 65 -7.16 -6.82 7.80
CA LYS A 65 -6.94 -5.88 8.91
C LYS A 65 -6.87 -4.45 8.42
N ARG A 66 -7.76 -3.60 8.96
CA ARG A 66 -7.75 -2.17 8.65
C ARG A 66 -6.55 -1.45 9.25
N GLY A 67 -6.04 -0.48 8.51
CA GLY A 67 -4.91 0.32 8.94
C GLY A 67 -4.58 1.45 7.99
N ARG A 68 -3.38 1.99 8.18
CA ARG A 68 -2.84 3.08 7.37
C ARG A 68 -1.40 2.77 7.00
N LEU A 69 -1.08 2.93 5.72
CA LEU A 69 0.30 2.97 5.21
C LEU A 69 0.68 4.44 5.01
N LYS A 70 1.72 4.91 5.71
CA LYS A 70 2.09 6.32 5.74
C LYS A 70 3.54 6.54 5.30
N PHE A 71 3.71 7.48 4.38
CA PHE A 71 4.98 8.13 4.04
C PHE A 71 5.02 9.50 4.72
N ALA A 72 6.07 9.78 5.48
CA ALA A 72 6.25 11.03 6.24
C ALA A 72 7.56 11.72 5.83
N ASN A 73 7.68 13.01 6.13
CA ASN A 73 8.85 13.81 5.76
C ASN A 73 9.11 13.77 4.24
N ILE A 74 8.08 14.06 3.46
CA ILE A 74 8.17 14.02 1.99
C ILE A 74 9.17 15.06 1.50
N GLN A 75 10.20 14.58 0.80
CA GLN A 75 11.23 15.39 0.13
C GLN A 75 10.80 15.72 -1.31
N ASN A 76 10.21 14.73 -1.99
CA ASN A 76 9.72 14.86 -3.35
C ASN A 76 8.56 13.91 -3.59
N VAL A 77 7.59 14.33 -4.40
CA VAL A 77 6.58 13.42 -4.92
C VAL A 77 6.27 13.76 -6.38
N ARG A 78 6.17 12.72 -7.21
CA ARG A 78 5.53 12.80 -8.52
C ARG A 78 4.28 11.95 -8.48
N GLU A 79 3.14 12.61 -8.65
CA GLU A 79 1.83 11.97 -8.61
C GLU A 79 1.22 11.86 -10.00
N PHE A 80 0.71 10.68 -10.31
CA PHE A 80 -0.18 10.46 -11.44
C PHE A 80 -1.41 9.71 -10.93
N LEU A 81 -2.34 10.43 -10.31
CA LEU A 81 -3.58 9.85 -9.77
C LEU A 81 -4.69 9.85 -10.82
N ARG A 82 -5.47 8.77 -10.86
CA ARG A 82 -6.64 8.64 -11.73
C ARG A 82 -7.89 9.06 -10.95
N THR A 83 -8.65 10.01 -11.48
CA THR A 83 -9.82 10.58 -10.79
C THR A 83 -11.04 9.66 -10.77
N ASN A 84 -11.08 8.62 -11.61
CA ASN A 84 -12.24 7.75 -11.83
C ASN A 84 -12.01 6.29 -11.41
N SER A 85 -10.95 5.99 -10.67
CA SER A 85 -10.63 4.62 -10.20
C SER A 85 -11.45 4.17 -9.00
N ARG A 86 -12.46 4.96 -8.60
CA ARG A 86 -13.24 4.71 -7.39
C ARG A 86 -14.42 3.78 -7.70
N ALA A 87 -14.41 2.59 -7.10
CA ALA A 87 -15.59 1.78 -6.90
C ALA A 87 -16.20 2.04 -5.51
N VAL A 88 -17.50 1.79 -5.37
CA VAL A 88 -18.19 1.77 -4.08
C VAL A 88 -18.85 0.41 -3.98
N ASP A 89 -18.52 -0.35 -2.95
CA ASP A 89 -19.07 -1.68 -2.76
C ASP A 89 -20.55 -1.63 -2.28
N ALA A 90 -21.15 -2.79 -2.07
CA ALA A 90 -22.53 -2.90 -1.59
C ALA A 90 -22.74 -2.32 -0.17
N THR A 91 -21.66 -2.11 0.60
CA THR A 91 -21.70 -1.56 1.95
C THR A 91 -21.50 -0.03 1.99
N GLY A 92 -21.19 0.57 0.85
CA GLY A 92 -20.86 1.99 0.74
C GLY A 92 -19.38 2.29 1.02
N GLU A 93 -18.56 1.26 1.18
CA GLU A 93 -17.12 1.39 1.33
C GLU A 93 -16.49 1.73 -0.01
N VAL A 94 -15.54 2.65 0.05
CA VAL A 94 -14.81 3.11 -1.12
C VAL A 94 -13.65 2.16 -1.38
N ASP A 95 -13.55 1.68 -2.61
CA ASP A 95 -12.48 0.82 -3.07
C ASP A 95 -11.80 1.48 -4.27
N PHE A 96 -10.49 1.67 -4.18
CA PHE A 96 -9.64 2.22 -5.23
C PHE A 96 -8.82 1.13 -5.95
N GLY A 97 -9.11 -0.14 -5.66
CA GLY A 97 -8.32 -1.29 -6.07
C GLY A 97 -7.12 -1.52 -5.14
N ASN A 98 -6.14 -2.25 -5.64
CA ASN A 98 -5.05 -2.77 -4.84
C ASN A 98 -3.74 -2.00 -5.13
N ILE A 99 -2.64 -2.41 -4.50
CA ILE A 99 -1.30 -1.94 -4.87
C ILE A 99 -0.65 -3.04 -5.73
N ASP A 100 -0.76 -2.91 -7.05
CA ASP A 100 -0.30 -3.91 -8.03
C ASP A 100 1.23 -4.05 -8.05
N SER A 101 1.94 -2.96 -7.75
CA SER A 101 3.39 -2.95 -7.69
C SER A 101 3.87 -1.94 -6.66
N PHE A 102 4.75 -2.37 -5.76
CA PHE A 102 5.49 -1.49 -4.87
C PHE A 102 6.96 -1.93 -4.82
N VAL A 103 7.83 -1.06 -5.36
CA VAL A 103 9.28 -1.20 -5.30
C VAL A 103 9.93 -0.03 -4.56
N SER A 104 11.06 -0.29 -3.91
CA SER A 104 11.84 0.71 -3.18
C SER A 104 13.32 0.67 -3.57
N GLN A 105 13.97 1.83 -3.47
CA GLN A 105 15.41 1.99 -3.57
C GLN A 105 15.84 3.09 -2.60
N LYS A 106 16.54 2.73 -1.51
CA LYS A 106 16.88 3.66 -0.42
C LYS A 106 15.61 4.34 0.12
N GLN A 107 15.53 5.67 0.04
CA GLN A 107 14.41 6.52 0.49
C GLN A 107 13.43 6.85 -0.64
N ARG A 108 13.46 6.10 -1.75
CA ARG A 108 12.57 6.30 -2.89
C ARG A 108 11.64 5.10 -3.05
N TYR A 109 10.37 5.38 -3.23
CA TYR A 109 9.27 4.41 -3.24
C TYR A 109 8.41 4.64 -4.47
N VAL A 110 8.23 3.61 -5.29
CA VAL A 110 7.36 3.67 -6.47
C VAL A 110 6.24 2.67 -6.30
N LEU A 111 5.02 3.21 -6.25
CA LEU A 111 3.78 2.46 -6.06
C LEU A 111 2.87 2.68 -7.26
N GLU A 112 2.20 1.62 -7.69
CA GLU A 112 1.26 1.65 -8.80
C GLU A 112 0.07 0.74 -8.51
N GLY A 113 -1.11 1.19 -8.92
CA GLY A 113 -2.37 0.45 -8.88
C GLY A 113 -3.39 1.10 -9.81
N GLU A 114 -4.65 0.64 -9.75
CA GLU A 114 -5.73 1.24 -10.53
C GLU A 114 -5.94 2.73 -10.21
N TRP A 115 -5.66 3.14 -8.97
CA TRP A 115 -5.69 4.52 -8.52
C TRP A 115 -4.60 5.42 -9.12
N GLY A 116 -3.61 4.85 -9.79
CA GLY A 116 -2.56 5.58 -10.47
C GLY A 116 -1.17 5.18 -9.99
N LYS A 117 -0.25 6.14 -10.05
CA LYS A 117 1.17 5.92 -9.73
C LYS A 117 1.70 7.03 -8.84
N LEU A 118 2.46 6.64 -7.83
CA LEU A 118 3.24 7.54 -6.99
C LEU A 118 4.72 7.18 -7.07
N ASP A 119 5.56 8.22 -7.12
CA ASP A 119 7.01 8.13 -7.01
C ASP A 119 7.42 9.12 -5.91
N ILE A 120 7.74 8.58 -4.74
CA ILE A 120 7.84 9.30 -3.47
C ILE A 120 9.28 9.21 -2.97
N GLU A 121 9.86 10.34 -2.55
CA GLU A 121 11.08 10.39 -1.74
C GLU A 121 10.71 10.83 -0.32
N SER A 122 10.98 9.99 0.68
CA SER A 122 10.55 10.18 2.07
C SER A 122 11.38 9.33 3.05
N ASP A 123 11.08 9.43 4.34
CA ASP A 123 11.49 8.41 5.31
C ASP A 123 10.86 7.05 5.00
N GLU A 124 11.35 5.99 5.66
CA GLU A 124 10.78 4.64 5.54
C GLU A 124 9.29 4.63 5.90
N PRO A 125 8.43 4.02 5.07
CA PRO A 125 7.01 4.02 5.34
C PRO A 125 6.68 3.21 6.58
N SER A 126 5.62 3.65 7.27
CA SER A 126 5.13 3.02 8.49
C SER A 126 3.71 2.49 8.30
N VAL A 127 3.38 1.44 9.06
CA VAL A 127 2.02 0.88 9.12
C VAL A 127 1.47 1.02 10.52
N THR A 128 0.21 1.44 10.62
CA THR A 128 -0.56 1.44 11.86
C THR A 128 -1.88 0.70 11.65
N TYR A 129 -2.30 -0.10 12.62
CA TYR A 129 -3.55 -0.85 12.59
C TYR A 129 -4.62 -0.17 13.44
N ILE A 130 -5.89 -0.31 13.04
CA ILE A 130 -7.08 0.23 13.73
C ILE A 130 -7.85 -0.91 14.42
#